data_AF-A0A0F9SC23-F1
#
_entry.id   AF-A0A0F9SC23-F1
#
_cell.length_a   1.000
_cell.length_b   1.000
_cell.length_c   1.000
_cell.angle_alpha   90.00
_cell.angle_beta   90.00
_cell.angle_gamma   90.00
#
_symmetry.space_group_name_H-M   'P 1'
#
loop_
_entity.id
_entity.type
_entity.pdbx_description
1 polymer ?
#
loop_
_entity_poly.entity_id
_entity_poly.type
_entity_poly.pdbx_seq_one_letter_code
_entity_poly.pdbx_strand_id
1 'polypeptide(L)'
;MDVFNMNENKNKYILVEEFSILLKKIPEKYNSLRSALVLIYEQGYKINEALNESRFNKNIRTAERIVRKYSNNLICMSDLRRSYLFSNPHKISYFNPRKLIRDRISPRLRWRILCRDGFRCLACGRSSKEIILHIDHKIPSSLGGETNIENLRALCGGCNMGRGTLMLEVEDRN
;
A
#
# COMPACT_ATOMS: atom_id res chain seq x y z
N MET A 1 6.93 4.72 -27.26
CA MET A 1 6.83 3.35 -26.73
C MET A 1 8.02 3.16 -25.80
N ASP A 2 7.83 2.38 -24.75
CA ASP A 2 8.79 2.09 -23.66
C ASP A 2 8.77 3.07 -22.49
N VAL A 3 7.73 2.94 -21.65
CA VAL A 3 7.79 3.35 -20.25
C VAL A 3 7.13 2.25 -19.43
N PHE A 4 7.73 1.93 -18.29
CA PHE A 4 7.41 0.85 -17.35
C PHE A 4 8.14 -0.47 -17.61
N ASN A 5 9.44 -0.42 -17.34
CA ASN A 5 10.20 -1.57 -16.88
C ASN A 5 9.54 -2.07 -15.58
N MET A 6 8.59 -3.00 -15.72
CA MET A 6 7.86 -3.63 -14.63
C MET A 6 8.74 -4.71 -14.01
N ASN A 7 9.67 -4.35 -13.14
CA ASN A 7 10.28 -5.34 -12.27
C ASN A 7 10.48 -4.80 -10.85
N GLU A 8 9.93 -5.58 -9.93
CA GLU A 8 10.29 -5.64 -8.51
C GLU A 8 9.91 -4.47 -7.61
N ASN A 9 8.62 -4.14 -7.44
CA ASN A 9 8.18 -3.56 -6.16
C ASN A 9 6.71 -3.78 -5.81
N LYS A 10 6.49 -3.96 -4.50
CA LYS A 10 5.30 -4.52 -3.83
C LYS A 10 4.07 -3.61 -3.81
N ASN A 11 3.57 -3.19 -4.98
CA ASN A 11 2.22 -2.64 -5.17
C ASN A 11 1.50 -3.49 -6.22
N LYS A 12 0.99 -4.66 -5.81
CA LYS A 12 0.51 -5.67 -6.75
C LYS A 12 -0.84 -5.26 -7.35
N TYR A 13 -0.81 -4.63 -8.52
CA TYR A 13 -1.97 -4.58 -9.42
C TYR A 13 -2.29 -6.01 -9.86
N ILE A 14 -3.57 -6.38 -9.80
CA ILE A 14 -4.03 -7.72 -10.15
C ILE A 14 -4.40 -7.71 -11.62
N LEU A 15 -3.69 -8.50 -12.41
CA LEU A 15 -4.00 -8.68 -13.83
C LEU A 15 -5.31 -9.44 -14.01
N VAL A 16 -5.98 -9.25 -15.15
CA VAL A 16 -7.28 -9.88 -15.43
C VAL A 16 -7.17 -11.41 -15.39
N GLU A 17 -6.03 -11.95 -15.82
CA GLU A 17 -5.71 -13.38 -15.77
C GLU A 17 -5.57 -13.88 -14.33
N GLU A 18 -4.86 -13.13 -13.47
CA GLU A 18 -4.71 -13.47 -12.05
C GLU A 18 -6.05 -13.47 -11.33
N PHE A 19 -6.91 -12.50 -11.63
CA PHE A 19 -8.26 -12.41 -11.09
C PHE A 19 -9.14 -13.58 -11.56
N SER A 20 -9.10 -13.89 -12.85
CA SER A 20 -9.83 -15.02 -13.44
C SER A 20 -9.42 -16.36 -12.82
N ILE A 21 -8.11 -16.56 -12.59
CA ILE A 21 -7.58 -17.74 -11.92
C ILE A 21 -8.10 -17.84 -10.48
N LEU A 22 -8.13 -16.73 -9.74
CA LEU A 22 -8.67 -16.69 -8.38
C LEU A 22 -10.14 -17.14 -8.34
N LEU A 23 -10.98 -16.60 -9.22
CA LEU A 23 -12.40 -16.96 -9.26
C LEU A 23 -12.61 -18.46 -9.53
N LYS A 24 -11.82 -19.04 -10.45
CA LYS A 24 -11.84 -20.48 -10.75
C LYS A 24 -11.42 -21.35 -9.57
N LYS A 25 -10.44 -20.89 -8.76
CA LYS A 25 -9.93 -21.65 -7.59
C LYS A 25 -10.87 -21.65 -6.39
N ILE A 26 -11.61 -20.56 -6.16
CA ILE A 26 -12.60 -20.49 -5.07
C ILE A 26 -13.72 -21.48 -5.38
N PRO A 27 -14.19 -22.38 -4.50
CA PRO A 27 -15.28 -23.32 -4.79
C PRO A 27 -16.68 -22.71 -4.93
N GLU A 28 -17.60 -23.41 -5.61
CA GLU A 28 -18.99 -22.96 -5.88
C GLU A 28 -19.84 -22.69 -4.64
N LYS A 29 -19.60 -23.38 -3.54
CA LYS A 29 -20.25 -23.07 -2.26
C LYS A 29 -19.99 -21.65 -1.75
N TYR A 30 -19.07 -20.91 -2.38
CA TYR A 30 -18.78 -19.50 -2.13
C TYR A 30 -19.16 -18.60 -3.32
N ASN A 31 -20.19 -18.95 -4.09
CA ASN A 31 -20.65 -18.14 -5.24
C ASN A 31 -20.98 -16.68 -4.86
N SER A 32 -21.62 -16.44 -3.71
CA SER A 32 -21.84 -15.08 -3.22
C SER A 32 -20.53 -14.32 -2.99
N LEU A 33 -19.47 -14.98 -2.51
CA LEU A 33 -18.15 -14.36 -2.42
C LEU A 33 -17.59 -14.08 -3.81
N ARG A 34 -17.66 -15.03 -4.76
CA ARG A 34 -17.20 -14.79 -6.14
C ARG A 34 -17.87 -13.55 -6.75
N SER A 35 -19.19 -13.41 -6.59
CA SER A 35 -19.94 -12.22 -7.01
C SER A 35 -19.45 -10.94 -6.33
N ALA A 36 -19.18 -10.98 -5.02
CA ALA A 36 -18.58 -9.83 -4.32
C ALA A 36 -17.23 -9.43 -4.92
N LEU A 37 -16.36 -10.40 -5.24
CA LEU A 37 -15.03 -10.10 -5.79
C LEU A 37 -15.13 -9.44 -7.17
N VAL A 38 -16.11 -9.84 -7.99
CA VAL A 38 -16.41 -9.19 -9.28
C VAL A 38 -16.86 -7.75 -9.07
N LEU A 39 -17.80 -7.49 -8.15
CA LEU A 39 -18.23 -6.13 -7.82
C LEU A 39 -17.06 -5.23 -7.36
N ILE A 40 -16.11 -5.80 -6.60
CA ILE A 40 -14.93 -5.07 -6.13
C ILE A 40 -13.97 -4.78 -7.29
N TYR A 41 -13.64 -5.79 -8.10
CA TYR A 41 -12.60 -5.70 -9.13
C TYR A 41 -13.06 -4.94 -10.38
N GLU A 42 -14.29 -5.17 -10.83
CA GLU A 42 -14.81 -4.62 -12.09
C GLU A 42 -15.61 -3.33 -11.90
N GLN A 43 -16.18 -3.13 -10.71
CA GLN A 43 -17.08 -1.99 -10.43
C GLN A 43 -16.59 -1.08 -9.30
N GLY A 44 -15.51 -1.46 -8.59
CA GLY A 44 -14.87 -0.60 -7.58
C GLY A 44 -15.59 -0.50 -6.24
N TYR A 45 -16.56 -1.37 -5.97
CA TYR A 45 -17.34 -1.36 -4.74
C TYR A 45 -16.44 -1.39 -3.49
N LYS A 46 -16.87 -0.74 -2.40
CA LYS A 46 -16.22 -1.00 -1.10
C LYS A 46 -16.46 -2.46 -0.73
N ILE A 47 -15.49 -3.08 -0.04
CA ILE A 47 -15.56 -4.51 0.32
C ILE A 47 -16.86 -4.84 1.06
N ASN A 48 -17.23 -4.06 2.08
CA ASN A 48 -18.48 -4.30 2.82
C ASN A 48 -19.73 -4.12 1.96
N GLU A 49 -19.74 -3.14 1.05
CA GLU A 49 -20.86 -2.90 0.13
C GLU A 49 -21.02 -4.10 -0.82
N ALA A 50 -19.93 -4.60 -1.41
CA ALA A 50 -19.95 -5.76 -2.29
C ALA A 50 -20.38 -7.06 -1.58
N LEU A 51 -19.93 -7.27 -0.33
CA LEU A 51 -20.34 -8.45 0.46
C LEU A 51 -21.84 -8.40 0.81
N ASN A 52 -22.37 -7.22 1.11
CA ASN A 52 -23.80 -7.02 1.34
C ASN A 52 -24.62 -7.26 0.07
N GLU A 53 -24.23 -6.62 -1.04
CA GLU A 53 -24.93 -6.70 -2.33
C GLU A 53 -24.99 -8.14 -2.85
N SER A 54 -23.88 -8.88 -2.73
CA SER A 54 -23.80 -10.29 -3.13
C SER A 54 -24.43 -11.27 -2.15
N ARG A 55 -25.02 -10.79 -1.04
CA ARG A 55 -25.63 -11.62 0.02
C ARG A 55 -24.65 -12.63 0.63
N PHE A 56 -23.39 -12.24 0.80
CA PHE A 56 -22.41 -13.09 1.48
C PHE A 56 -22.67 -13.10 3.00
N ASN A 57 -23.11 -14.25 3.52
CA ASN A 57 -23.63 -14.38 4.89
C ASN A 57 -22.57 -14.50 6.00
N LYS A 58 -21.29 -14.22 5.73
CA LYS A 58 -20.22 -14.28 6.75
C LYS A 58 -19.49 -12.94 6.85
N ASN A 59 -18.78 -12.76 7.96
CA ASN A 59 -18.02 -11.54 8.19
C ASN A 59 -16.86 -11.34 7.19
N ILE A 60 -16.44 -10.09 7.06
CA ILE A 60 -15.34 -9.66 6.18
C ILE A 60 -14.03 -10.43 6.42
N ARG A 61 -13.70 -10.77 7.69
CA ARG A 61 -12.49 -11.54 8.02
C ARG A 61 -12.55 -12.95 7.42
N THR A 62 -13.73 -13.54 7.37
CA THR A 62 -13.94 -14.86 6.77
C THR A 62 -13.83 -14.80 5.26
N ALA A 63 -14.42 -13.79 4.62
CA ALA A 63 -14.25 -13.55 3.19
C ALA A 63 -12.76 -13.38 2.83
N GLU A 64 -12.05 -12.52 3.56
CA GLU A 64 -10.61 -12.27 3.37
C GLU A 64 -9.78 -13.53 3.51
N ARG A 65 -10.07 -14.36 4.52
CA ARG A 65 -9.38 -15.63 4.73
C ARG A 65 -9.60 -16.61 3.58
N ILE A 66 -10.80 -16.66 3.02
CA ILE A 66 -11.12 -17.52 1.86
C ILE A 66 -10.32 -17.04 0.64
N VAL A 67 -10.34 -15.74 0.35
CA VAL A 67 -9.60 -15.14 -0.77
C VAL A 67 -8.10 -15.46 -0.65
N ARG A 68 -7.50 -15.20 0.51
CA ARG A 68 -6.08 -15.50 0.77
C ARG A 68 -5.76 -16.99 0.65
N LYS A 69 -6.64 -17.87 1.13
CA LYS A 69 -6.45 -19.32 1.01
C LYS A 69 -6.35 -19.74 -0.46
N TYR A 70 -7.31 -19.34 -1.29
CA TYR A 70 -7.35 -19.77 -2.70
C TYR A 70 -6.43 -18.97 -3.62
N SER A 71 -5.91 -17.82 -3.16
CA SER A 71 -4.86 -17.07 -3.83
C SER A 71 -3.44 -17.47 -3.41
N ASN A 72 -3.25 -18.43 -2.50
CA ASN A 72 -1.94 -18.74 -1.89
C ASN A 72 -1.28 -17.49 -1.26
N ASN A 73 -2.07 -16.66 -0.58
CA ASN A 73 -1.69 -15.38 0.00
C ASN A 73 -1.20 -14.30 -0.99
N LEU A 74 -1.35 -14.52 -2.30
CA LEU A 74 -0.90 -13.59 -3.34
C LEU A 74 -1.87 -12.42 -3.58
N ILE A 75 -3.15 -12.60 -3.22
CA ILE A 75 -4.22 -11.61 -3.43
C ILE A 75 -5.00 -11.44 -2.14
N CYS A 76 -5.32 -10.18 -1.80
CA CYS A 76 -6.33 -9.84 -0.83
C CYS A 76 -7.45 -8.96 -1.38
N MET A 77 -8.57 -8.83 -0.65
CA MET A 77 -9.72 -8.07 -1.16
C MET A 77 -9.42 -6.59 -1.38
N SER A 78 -8.49 -5.99 -0.61
CA SER A 78 -8.07 -4.61 -0.85
C SER A 78 -7.25 -4.44 -2.13
N ASP A 79 -6.52 -5.47 -2.57
CA ASP A 79 -5.75 -5.41 -3.82
C ASP A 79 -6.68 -5.37 -5.03
N LEU A 80 -7.82 -6.07 -4.98
CA LEU A 80 -8.84 -6.03 -6.04
C LEU A 80 -9.37 -4.62 -6.24
N ARG A 81 -9.74 -3.95 -5.14
CA ARG A 81 -10.26 -2.58 -5.20
C ARG A 81 -9.20 -1.58 -5.62
N ARG A 82 -7.95 -1.76 -5.17
CA ARG A 82 -6.82 -0.94 -5.60
C ARG A 82 -6.58 -1.08 -7.10
N SER A 83 -6.70 -2.30 -7.64
CA SER A 83 -6.56 -2.58 -9.07
C SER A 83 -7.61 -1.83 -9.89
N TYR A 84 -8.89 -1.88 -9.48
CA TYR A 84 -9.95 -1.10 -10.13
C TYR A 84 -9.64 0.40 -10.19
N LEU A 85 -9.27 0.98 -9.04
CA LEU A 85 -9.04 2.43 -8.92
C LEU A 85 -7.84 2.89 -9.74
N PHE A 86 -6.82 2.04 -9.85
CA PHE A 86 -5.66 2.31 -10.71
C PHE A 86 -6.04 2.32 -12.20
N SER A 87 -6.86 1.36 -12.63
CA SER A 87 -7.35 1.30 -14.01
C SER A 87 -8.40 2.38 -14.32
N ASN A 88 -8.96 3.07 -13.31
CA ASN A 88 -10.02 4.06 -13.47
C ASN A 88 -9.70 5.39 -12.77
N PRO A 89 -8.65 6.11 -13.19
CA PRO A 89 -8.15 7.28 -12.46
C PRO A 89 -9.12 8.46 -12.44
N HIS A 90 -10.09 8.53 -13.35
CA HIS A 90 -11.10 9.59 -13.35
C HIS A 90 -12.17 9.41 -12.26
N LYS A 91 -12.30 8.22 -11.67
CA LYS A 91 -13.23 7.96 -10.54
C LYS A 91 -12.63 8.33 -9.17
N ILE A 92 -11.47 9.00 -9.18
CA ILE A 92 -10.65 9.40 -8.01
C ILE A 92 -11.16 10.69 -7.34
N SER A 93 -12.28 11.30 -7.75
CA SER A 93 -12.80 12.51 -7.06
C SER A 93 -13.17 12.29 -5.58
N TYR A 94 -13.42 11.04 -5.17
CA TYR A 94 -13.70 10.65 -3.77
C TYR A 94 -12.51 9.95 -3.09
N PHE A 95 -11.32 10.00 -3.70
CA PHE A 95 -10.21 9.14 -3.36
C PHE A 95 -8.95 9.94 -3.07
N ASN A 96 -8.45 9.86 -1.83
CA ASN A 96 -7.17 10.46 -1.47
C ASN A 96 -6.04 9.43 -1.76
N PRO A 97 -5.29 9.55 -2.87
CA PRO A 97 -4.23 8.60 -3.24
C PRO A 97 -3.14 8.48 -2.16
N ARG A 98 -3.00 9.48 -1.28
CA ARG A 98 -2.09 9.46 -0.12
C ARG A 98 -2.38 8.31 0.87
N LYS A 99 -3.57 7.70 0.81
CA LYS A 99 -4.01 6.64 1.73
C LYS A 99 -3.79 5.22 1.19
N LEU A 100 -3.73 5.02 -0.14
CA LEU A 100 -3.47 3.69 -0.72
C LEU A 100 -2.00 3.37 -0.84
N ILE A 101 -1.17 4.37 -1.10
CA ILE A 101 0.27 4.22 -1.31
C ILE A 101 0.95 4.67 -0.02
N ARG A 102 0.54 4.07 1.09
CA ARG A 102 1.43 3.98 2.25
C ARG A 102 1.72 2.51 2.39
N ASP A 103 2.77 2.05 1.72
CA ASP A 103 3.39 0.80 2.14
C ASP A 103 3.61 0.95 3.64
N ARG A 104 3.03 0.05 4.43
CA ARG A 104 3.30 0.06 5.85
C ARG A 104 4.79 -0.23 6.00
N ILE A 105 5.55 0.77 6.45
CA ILE A 105 6.94 0.58 6.85
C ILE A 105 6.92 -0.49 7.95
N SER A 106 7.42 -1.68 7.62
CA SER A 106 7.40 -2.80 8.57
C SER A 106 8.19 -2.43 9.84
N PRO A 107 7.85 -2.97 11.02
CA PRO A 107 8.62 -2.73 12.24
C PRO A 107 10.12 -3.05 12.08
N ARG A 108 10.45 -4.09 11.33
CA ARG A 108 11.83 -4.48 11.01
C ARG A 108 12.55 -3.44 10.16
N LEU A 109 11.87 -2.92 9.12
CA LEU A 109 12.43 -1.86 8.27
C LEU A 109 12.62 -0.57 9.06
N ARG A 110 11.62 -0.19 9.88
CA ARG A 110 11.71 0.95 10.81
C ARG A 110 12.93 0.84 11.72
N TRP A 111 13.14 -0.32 12.34
CA TRP A 111 14.29 -0.55 13.22
C TRP A 111 15.62 -0.39 12.46
N ARG A 112 15.74 -0.99 11.28
CA ARG A 112 16.95 -0.85 10.44
C ARG A 112 17.29 0.59 10.11
N ILE A 113 16.28 1.40 9.78
CA ILE A 113 16.48 2.82 9.46
C ILE A 113 16.93 3.59 10.70
N LEU A 114 16.29 3.37 11.86
CA LEU A 114 16.69 4.02 13.11
C LEU A 114 18.12 3.64 13.52
N CYS A 115 18.52 2.37 13.37
CA CYS A 115 19.88 1.94 13.65
C CYS A 115 20.89 2.60 12.70
N ARG A 116 20.61 2.61 11.39
CA ARG A 116 21.47 3.26 10.38
C ARG A 116 21.64 4.75 10.70
N ASP A 117 20.56 5.42 11.07
CA ASP A 117 20.53 6.87 11.34
C ASP A 117 20.97 7.21 12.78
N GLY A 118 21.59 6.26 13.50
CA GLY A 118 22.14 6.48 14.83
C GLY A 118 21.09 6.87 15.89
N PHE A 119 19.83 6.52 15.67
CA PHE A 119 18.68 6.94 16.48
C PHE A 119 18.61 8.46 16.65
N ARG A 120 18.91 9.20 15.58
CA ARG A 120 18.88 10.67 15.54
C ARG A 120 18.06 11.17 14.36
N CYS A 121 17.60 12.40 14.48
CA CYS A 121 17.04 13.14 13.34
C CYS A 121 18.19 13.50 12.39
N LEU A 122 18.15 13.04 11.14
CA LEU A 122 19.20 13.36 10.16
C LEU A 122 19.25 14.85 9.78
N ALA A 123 18.18 15.61 10.03
CA ALA A 123 18.13 17.04 9.72
C ALA A 123 18.68 17.94 10.84
N CYS A 124 18.48 17.58 12.11
CA CYS A 124 18.84 18.46 13.24
C CYS A 124 19.69 17.79 14.33
N GLY A 125 20.04 16.51 14.19
CA GLY A 125 20.94 15.80 15.10
C GLY A 125 20.35 15.38 16.45
N ARG A 126 19.17 15.88 16.84
CA ARG A 126 18.49 15.51 18.10
C ARG A 126 18.25 14.02 18.18
N SER A 127 18.42 13.46 19.38
CA SER A 127 18.38 12.02 19.62
C SER A 127 17.00 11.52 20.02
N SER A 128 16.75 10.22 19.82
CA SER A 128 15.53 9.54 20.29
C SER A 128 15.31 9.61 21.81
N LYS A 129 16.32 10.01 22.60
CA LYS A 129 16.17 10.25 24.04
C LYS A 129 15.41 11.53 24.35
N GLU A 130 15.40 12.49 23.43
CA GLU A 130 14.86 13.83 23.63
C GLU A 130 13.57 14.06 22.84
N ILE A 131 13.38 13.31 21.75
CA ILE A 131 12.31 13.54 20.78
C ILE A 131 11.79 12.22 20.20
N ILE A 132 10.55 12.27 19.68
CA ILE A 132 10.00 11.18 18.87
C ILE A 132 10.55 11.27 17.44
N LEU A 133 11.09 10.15 16.95
CA LEU A 133 11.52 9.98 15.57
C LEU A 133 10.45 9.31 14.71
N HIS A 134 10.24 9.90 13.55
CA HIS A 134 9.36 9.42 12.48
C HIS A 134 10.22 8.93 11.31
N ILE A 135 9.68 7.99 10.54
CA ILE A 135 10.30 7.57 9.28
C ILE A 135 9.63 8.32 8.15
N ASP A 136 10.45 8.99 7.34
CA ASP A 136 10.06 9.85 6.23
C ASP A 136 10.71 9.37 4.93
N HIS A 137 10.05 9.59 3.79
CA HIS A 137 10.57 9.22 2.47
C HIS A 137 11.35 10.40 1.85
N LYS A 138 12.65 10.27 1.59
CA LYS A 138 13.50 11.29 0.93
C LYS A 138 12.86 11.78 -0.37
N ILE A 139 12.42 10.88 -1.25
CA ILE A 139 11.52 11.16 -2.35
C ILE A 139 10.11 10.88 -1.84
N PRO A 140 9.20 11.87 -1.78
CA PRO A 140 7.86 11.64 -1.28
C PRO A 140 7.18 10.47 -2.00
N SER A 141 6.50 9.62 -1.25
CA SER A 141 5.73 8.51 -1.85
C SER A 141 4.69 9.02 -2.86
N SER A 142 4.18 10.25 -2.69
CA SER A 142 3.29 10.92 -3.65
C SER A 142 3.93 11.23 -5.01
N LEU A 143 5.26 11.24 -5.08
CA LEU A 143 6.04 11.46 -6.30
C LEU A 143 6.70 10.16 -6.78
N GLY A 144 6.18 9.00 -6.36
CA GLY A 144 6.70 7.69 -6.75
C GLY A 144 7.86 7.17 -5.89
N GLY A 145 8.17 7.83 -4.77
CA GLY A 145 9.22 7.39 -3.87
C GLY A 145 8.95 6.01 -3.26
N GLU A 146 9.88 5.09 -3.43
CA GLU A 146 9.77 3.72 -2.95
C GLU A 146 9.94 3.59 -1.43
N THR A 147 9.33 2.58 -0.83
CA THR A 147 9.47 2.26 0.60
C THR A 147 10.63 1.28 0.82
N ASN A 148 11.84 1.72 0.49
CA ASN A 148 13.07 0.95 0.63
C ASN A 148 14.03 1.64 1.62
N ILE A 149 15.11 0.96 2.02
CA ILE A 149 16.04 1.52 3.01
C ILE A 149 16.72 2.81 2.51
N GLU A 150 17.02 2.91 1.21
CA GLU A 150 17.73 4.05 0.62
C GLU A 150 16.90 5.33 0.59
N ASN A 151 15.60 5.18 0.33
CA ASN A 151 14.67 6.28 0.23
C ASN A 151 14.02 6.65 1.58
N LEU A 152 14.25 5.90 2.65
CA LEU A 152 13.71 6.22 3.98
C LEU A 152 14.76 6.84 4.89
N ARG A 153 14.32 7.73 5.80
CA ARG A 153 15.16 8.41 6.79
C ARG A 153 14.43 8.67 8.10
N ALA A 154 15.18 8.83 9.19
CA ALA A 154 14.68 9.24 10.49
C ALA A 154 14.68 10.77 10.65
N LEU A 155 13.51 11.34 10.91
CA LEU A 155 13.33 12.77 11.20
C LEU A 155 12.51 12.99 12.48
N CYS A 156 12.74 14.10 13.17
CA CYS A 156 11.85 14.55 14.24
C CYS A 156 10.55 15.14 13.66
N GLY A 157 9.50 15.24 14.48
CA GLY A 157 8.22 15.81 14.04
C GLY A 157 8.34 17.21 13.45
N GLY A 158 9.15 18.09 14.05
CA GLY A 158 9.37 19.45 13.57
C GLY A 158 10.04 19.52 12.20
N CYS A 159 11.16 18.80 12.02
CA CYS A 159 11.87 18.75 10.74
C CYS A 159 11.04 18.07 9.65
N ASN A 160 10.32 17.00 10.01
CA ASN A 160 9.43 16.30 9.08
C ASN A 160 8.30 17.21 8.59
N MET A 161 7.71 18.01 9.49
CA MET A 161 6.62 18.92 9.16
C MET A 161 7.11 20.14 8.38
N GLY A 162 8.26 20.71 8.75
CA GLY A 162 8.85 21.88 8.08
C GLY A 162 9.29 21.62 6.64
N ARG A 163 9.51 20.36 6.26
CA ARG A 163 9.88 19.97 4.90
C ARG A 163 8.71 20.05 3.90
N GLY A 164 7.50 19.65 4.30
CA GLY A 164 6.38 19.52 3.36
C GLY A 164 6.70 18.60 2.17
N THR A 165 6.39 19.04 0.94
CA THR A 165 6.68 18.31 -0.32
C THR A 165 8.05 18.68 -0.90
N LEU A 166 8.82 19.57 -0.28
CA LEU A 166 10.11 20.00 -0.81
C LEU A 166 11.06 18.79 -0.85
N MET A 167 11.56 18.47 -2.05
CA MET A 167 12.72 17.60 -2.21
C MET A 167 13.93 18.42 -1.77
N LEU A 168 14.53 18.06 -0.65
CA LEU A 168 15.86 18.54 -0.35
C LEU A 168 16.82 17.61 -1.07
N GLU A 169 17.46 18.10 -2.14
CA GLU A 169 18.79 17.63 -2.50
C GLU A 169 19.69 17.97 -1.31
N VAL A 170 19.82 17.02 -0.40
CA VAL A 170 20.87 17.11 0.60
C VAL A 170 22.08 16.54 -0.11
N GLU A 171 22.91 17.42 -0.68
CA GLU A 171 24.31 17.06 -0.95
C GLU A 171 24.85 16.47 0.35
N ASP A 172 25.31 15.23 0.27
CA ASP A 172 25.93 14.52 1.38
C ASP A 172 27.06 15.41 1.92
N ARG A 173 26.85 16.04 3.07
CA ARG A 173 27.93 16.73 3.76
C ARG A 173 28.79 15.66 4.42
N ASN A 174 29.87 15.33 3.71
CA ASN A 174 31.13 14.69 4.12
C ASN A 174 31.05 13.48 5.07
#